data_AF-A0A3D9HQF0-F1
#
_entry.id   AF-A0A3D9HQF0-F1
#
_cell.length_a   1.000
_cell.length_b   1.000
_cell.length_c   1.000
_cell.angle_alpha   90.00
_cell.angle_beta   90.00
_cell.angle_gamma   90.00
#
_symmetry.space_group_name_H-M   'P 1'
#
loop_
_entity.id
_entity.type
_entity.pdbx_description
1 polymer ?
#
loop_
_entity_poly.entity_id
_entity_poly.type
_entity_poly.pdbx_seq_one_letter_code
_entity_poly.pdbx_strand_id
1 'polypeptide(L)'
;MITDAIGNVYAGDNENDSIRKIMPNGITETIAHDPRILWPDTFSIGTDQYLYFIVNQLHRQARFHYGKDLRQKPYSLIRIKIDELPAPTF
;
A
#
# COMPACT_ATOMS: atom_id res chain seq x y z
N MET A 1 -0.53 -2.74 -5.90
CA MET A 1 -1.07 -1.50 -6.49
C MET A 1 -2.57 -1.67 -6.75
N ILE A 2 -3.32 -0.58 -6.80
CA ILE A 2 -4.76 -0.56 -7.13
C ILE A 2 -5.13 0.76 -7.81
N THR A 3 -6.23 0.79 -8.56
CA THR A 3 -6.73 1.96 -9.27
C THR A 3 -8.09 2.40 -8.71
N ASP A 4 -8.32 3.71 -8.55
CA ASP A 4 -9.62 4.27 -8.17
C ASP A 4 -10.55 4.54 -9.37
N ALA A 5 -11.74 5.06 -9.09
CA ALA A 5 -12.79 5.35 -10.06
C ALA A 5 -12.42 6.40 -11.12
N ILE A 6 -11.48 7.29 -10.82
CA ILE A 6 -11.04 8.35 -11.76
C ILE A 6 -9.68 8.04 -12.41
N GLY A 7 -9.13 6.86 -12.13
CA GLY A 7 -7.92 6.35 -12.78
C GLY A 7 -6.61 6.69 -12.05
N ASN A 8 -6.63 7.18 -10.81
CA ASN A 8 -5.39 7.29 -10.05
C ASN A 8 -4.93 5.90 -9.61
N VAL A 9 -3.63 5.66 -9.71
CA VAL A 9 -2.98 4.43 -9.25
C VAL A 9 -2.33 4.67 -7.90
N TYR A 10 -2.63 3.79 -6.94
CA TYR A 10 -2.00 3.76 -5.63
C TYR A 10 -1.01 2.60 -5.56
N ALA A 11 0.23 2.89 -5.19
CA ALA A 11 1.31 1.93 -5.14
C ALA A 11 2.11 2.05 -3.83
N GLY A 12 2.58 0.92 -3.31
CA GLY A 12 3.55 0.91 -2.22
C GLY A 12 4.94 1.24 -2.75
N ASP A 13 5.63 2.12 -2.05
CA ASP A 13 7.03 2.47 -2.26
C ASP A 13 7.82 1.93 -1.06
N ASN A 14 8.22 0.67 -1.20
CA ASN A 14 8.89 -0.12 -0.17
C ASN A 14 10.27 0.43 0.20
N GLU A 15 10.92 1.17 -0.69
CA GLU A 15 12.24 1.75 -0.42
C GLU A 15 12.15 2.97 0.49
N ASN A 16 10.97 3.62 0.52
CA ASN A 16 10.75 4.84 1.26
C ASN A 16 9.62 4.71 2.30
N ASP A 17 9.25 3.49 2.71
CA ASP A 17 8.18 3.23 3.69
C ASP A 17 6.91 4.09 3.44
N SER A 18 6.46 4.14 2.19
CA SER A 18 5.44 5.11 1.76
C SER A 18 4.42 4.55 0.78
N ILE A 19 3.31 5.28 0.60
CA ILE A 19 2.31 5.05 -0.44
C ILE A 19 2.35 6.23 -1.41
N ARG A 20 2.42 5.91 -2.70
CA ARG A 20 2.37 6.87 -3.80
C ARG A 20 0.99 6.86 -4.46
N LYS A 21 0.50 8.05 -4.83
CA LYS A 21 -0.61 8.23 -5.78
C LYS A 21 -0.04 8.73 -7.09
N ILE A 22 -0.41 8.06 -8.18
CA ILE A 22 0.01 8.37 -9.54
C ILE A 22 -1.25 8.75 -10.29
N MET A 23 -1.35 10.02 -10.69
CA MET A 23 -2.49 10.54 -11.43
C MET A 23 -2.45 10.09 -12.91
N PRO A 24 -3.59 10.09 -13.63
CA PRO A 24 -3.63 9.74 -15.06
C PRO A 24 -2.70 10.58 -15.96
N ASN A 25 -2.36 11.79 -15.54
CA ASN A 25 -1.41 12.68 -16.24
C ASN A 25 0.08 12.37 -15.93
N GLY A 26 0.37 11.33 -15.15
CA GLY A 26 1.70 10.89 -14.78
C GLY A 26 2.30 11.60 -13.56
N ILE A 27 1.64 12.60 -12.98
CA ILE A 27 2.12 13.26 -11.76
C ILE A 27 2.02 12.27 -10.60
N THR A 28 3.12 12.15 -9.84
CA THR A 28 3.22 11.26 -8.69
C THR A 28 3.38 12.07 -7.40
N GLU A 29 2.64 11.70 -6.37
CA GLU A 29 2.71 12.30 -5.03
C GLU A 29 2.82 11.23 -3.94
N THR A 30 3.48 11.57 -2.82
CA THR A 30 3.42 10.74 -1.60
C THR A 30 2.18 11.11 -0.82
N ILE A 31 1.29 10.14 -0.59
CA ILE A 31 0.06 10.36 0.20
C ILE A 31 0.16 9.83 1.62
N ALA A 32 1.16 8.99 1.91
CA ALA A 32 1.51 8.57 3.26
C ALA A 32 2.96 8.14 3.34
N HIS A 33 3.59 8.43 4.47
CA HIS A 33 4.92 7.96 4.84
C HIS A 33 4.92 7.63 6.32
N ASP A 34 5.27 6.40 6.69
CA ASP A 34 5.28 5.95 8.08
C ASP A 34 6.14 4.68 8.21
N PRO A 35 7.00 4.57 9.24
CA PRO A 35 7.89 3.41 9.42
C PRO A 35 7.17 2.06 9.61
N ARG A 36 5.84 2.06 9.74
CA ARG A 36 5.02 0.83 9.75
C ARG A 36 4.68 0.35 8.34
N ILE A 37 4.87 1.15 7.29
CA ILE A 37 4.56 0.87 5.87
C ILE A 37 5.76 0.14 5.22
N LEU A 38 6.25 -0.90 5.88
CA LEU A 38 7.49 -1.58 5.48
C LEU A 38 7.37 -2.42 4.20
N TRP A 39 6.19 -3.00 3.97
CA TRP A 39 5.90 -3.78 2.76
C TRP A 39 4.39 -3.87 2.52
N PRO A 40 3.78 -2.86 1.89
CA PRO A 40 2.40 -2.91 1.45
C PRO A 40 2.22 -3.97 0.36
N ASP A 41 1.38 -4.96 0.62
CA ASP A 41 1.20 -6.11 -0.29
C ASP A 41 -0.14 -6.02 -1.03
N THR A 42 -1.22 -6.48 -0.39
CA THR A 42 -2.57 -6.40 -0.96
C THR A 42 -3.20 -5.05 -0.68
N PHE A 43 -3.80 -4.46 -1.71
CA PHE A 43 -4.53 -3.19 -1.65
C PHE A 43 -6.01 -3.39 -1.95
N SER A 44 -6.88 -2.58 -1.35
CA SER A 44 -8.31 -2.51 -1.63
C SER A 44 -8.80 -1.07 -1.40
N ILE A 45 -9.76 -0.59 -2.19
CA ILE A 45 -10.43 0.68 -1.95
C ILE A 45 -11.85 0.37 -1.48
N GLY A 46 -12.20 0.85 -0.28
CA GLY A 46 -13.52 0.69 0.29
C GLY A 46 -14.51 1.72 -0.25
N THR A 47 -15.81 1.41 -0.16
CA THR A 47 -16.90 2.35 -0.47
C THR A 47 -16.97 3.53 0.50
N ASP A 48 -16.24 3.46 1.61
CA ASP A 48 -15.98 4.54 2.56
C ASP A 48 -14.86 5.50 2.10
N GLN A 49 -14.33 5.32 0.89
CA GLN A 49 -13.26 6.12 0.26
C GLN A 49 -11.93 6.05 1.02
N TYR A 50 -11.67 4.92 1.67
CA TYR A 50 -10.37 4.59 2.24
C TYR A 50 -9.62 3.60 1.36
N LEU A 51 -8.33 3.83 1.20
CA LEU A 51 -7.38 2.85 0.70
C LEU A 51 -6.93 1.97 1.87
N TYR A 52 -7.25 0.68 1.80
CA TYR A 52 -6.82 -0.36 2.73
C TYR A 52 -5.64 -1.13 2.15
N PHE A 53 -4.65 -1.44 2.99
CA PHE A 53 -3.56 -2.32 2.61
C PHE A 53 -2.97 -3.07 3.79
N ILE A 54 -2.53 -4.30 3.52
CA ILE A 54 -1.81 -5.12 4.50
C ILE A 54 -0.31 -4.82 4.45
N VAL A 55 0.34 -4.85 5.62
CA VAL A 55 1.80 -4.79 5.75
C VAL A 55 2.29 -6.12 6.30
N ASN A 56 2.73 -6.99 5.41
CA ASN A 56 3.10 -8.37 5.70
C ASN A 56 4.59 -8.56 6.05
N GLN A 57 5.40 -7.50 5.89
CA GLN A 57 6.84 -7.50 6.11
C GLN A 57 7.58 -8.56 5.26
N LEU A 58 7.23 -8.71 3.97
CA LEU A 58 7.75 -9.77 3.10
C LEU A 58 9.28 -9.84 3.08
N HIS A 59 9.97 -8.69 2.99
CA HIS A 59 11.44 -8.63 3.01
C HIS A 59 12.05 -9.20 4.29
N ARG A 60 11.31 -9.25 5.41
CA ARG A 60 11.81 -9.77 6.69
C ARG A 60 11.75 -11.30 6.81
N GLN A 61 11.26 -12.00 5.78
CA GLN A 61 11.20 -13.46 5.81
C GLN A 61 12.60 -14.10 5.84
N ALA A 62 12.69 -15.29 6.43
CA ALA A 62 13.93 -16.08 6.52
C ALA A 62 14.66 -16.26 5.18
N ARG A 63 13.91 -16.39 4.08
CA ARG A 63 14.47 -16.52 2.72
C ARG A 63 15.32 -15.32 2.27
N PHE A 64 15.12 -14.16 2.90
CA PHE A 64 15.85 -12.92 2.62
C PHE A 64 16.90 -12.58 3.70
N HIS A 65 17.00 -13.38 4.75
CA HIS A 65 17.85 -13.11 5.91
C HIS A 65 18.59 -14.37 6.39
N TYR A 66 19.21 -15.09 5.45
CA TYR A 66 20.09 -16.25 5.74
C TYR A 66 19.44 -17.30 6.65
N GLY A 67 18.14 -17.56 6.47
CA GLY A 67 17.38 -18.54 7.25
C GLY A 67 16.76 -17.99 8.55
N LYS A 68 17.02 -16.74 8.93
CA LYS A 68 16.45 -16.12 10.13
C LYS A 68 15.19 -15.30 9.80
N ASP A 69 14.04 -15.71 10.33
CA ASP A 69 12.81 -14.91 10.19
C ASP A 69 12.88 -13.68 11.10
N LEU A 70 12.86 -12.49 10.49
CA LEU A 70 12.90 -11.22 11.19
C LEU A 70 11.52 -10.59 11.35
N ARG A 71 10.44 -11.17 10.81
CA ARG A 71 9.09 -10.57 10.88
C ARG A 71 8.63 -10.42 12.32
N GLN A 72 7.97 -9.30 12.61
CA GLN A 72 7.35 -9.05 13.92
C GLN A 72 5.83 -9.13 13.79
N LYS A 73 5.22 -9.92 14.68
CA LYS A 73 3.76 -10.08 14.77
C LYS A 73 3.21 -9.19 15.89
N PRO A 74 1.95 -8.71 15.80
CA PRO A 74 1.01 -8.92 14.70
C PRO A 74 1.40 -8.16 13.41
N TYR A 75 0.90 -8.64 12.26
CA TYR A 75 0.94 -7.87 11.01
C TYR A 75 -0.06 -6.72 11.06
N SER A 76 0.10 -5.72 10.20
CA SER A 76 -0.75 -4.54 10.20
C SER A 76 -1.71 -4.53 9.01
N LEU A 77 -2.96 -4.16 9.26
CA LEU A 77 -3.87 -3.62 8.25
C LEU A 77 -3.93 -2.11 8.46
N ILE A 78 -3.55 -1.33 7.45
CA ILE A 78 -3.54 0.13 7.50
C ILE A 78 -4.60 0.65 6.54
N ARG A 79 -5.19 1.80 6.87
CA ARG A 79 -6.07 2.54 5.97
C ARG A 79 -5.69 4.02 5.89
N ILE A 80 -5.84 4.61 4.71
CA ILE A 80 -5.63 6.04 4.45
C ILE A 80 -6.87 6.57 3.74
N LYS A 81 -7.39 7.74 4.13
CA LYS A 81 -8.49 8.39 3.42
C LYS A 81 -7.94 8.93 2.09
N ILE A 82 -8.58 8.57 0.98
CA ILE A 82 -8.16 9.02 -0.37
C ILE A 82 -9.23 9.85 -1.07
N ASP A 83 -10.42 9.96 -0.48
CA ASP A 83 -11.57 10.72 -1.02
C ASP A 83 -11.99 10.29 -2.44
N GLU A 84 -11.74 9.03 -2.78
CA GLU A 84 -12.06 8.43 -4.08
C GLU A 84 -12.73 7.07 -3.92
N LEU A 85 -13.57 6.70 -4.88
CA LEU A 85 -14.28 5.41 -4.92
C LEU A 85 -13.45 4.32 -5.61
N PRO A 86 -13.73 3.03 -5.36
CA PRO A 86 -13.10 1.95 -6.11
C PRO A 86 -13.42 2.03 -7.60
N ALA A 87 -12.52 1.55 -8.45
CA ALA A 87 -12.78 1.42 -9.88
C ALA A 87 -14.07 0.61 -10.13
N PRO A 88 -14.93 1.04 -11.08
CA PRO A 88 -16.19 0.37 -11.35
C PRO A 88 -15.94 -1.05 -11.89
N THR A 89 -16.74 -2.01 -11.42
CA THR A 89 -16.82 -3.35 -12.00
C THR A 89 -17.77 -3.30 -13.18
N PHE A 90 -17.28 -3.57 -14.39
CA PHE A 90 -18.09 -3.73 -15.60
C PHE A 90 -18.53 -5.18 -15.80
#